data_AF-A0A961TBU5-F1
#
_entry.id   AF-A0A961TBU5-F1
#
_cell.length_a   1.000
_cell.length_b   1.000
_cell.length_c   1.000
_cell.angle_alpha   90.00
_cell.angle_beta   90.00
_cell.angle_gamma   90.00
#
_symmetry.space_group_name_H-M   'P 1'
#
loop_
_entity.id
_entity.type
_entity.pdbx_description
1 polymer ?
#
loop_
_entity_poly.entity_id
_entity_poly.type
_entity_poly.pdbx_seq_one_letter_code
_entity_poly.pdbx_strand_id
1 'polypeptide(L)'
;GEPHRQDVAPEAALVEDDGAATLYETYAGMENAQMATAQGWTDTGEAAPAHDGSRETDMTMMDDSGPAEPEQEGIVRKHWRDAELISAETLNLLETLSANGNSNIAAKIFGMFIQHAEPAIAELRELLTRQSSASAAKPAHALKSMSLSAGAPVVAGILQRIEDYCKAGEPSKAALLLDELELAFAETRKAMQEMMAGGVAPVAASA
;
A
#
# COMPACT_ATOMS: atom_id res chain seq x y z
N GLY A 1 31.33 -56.80 10.24
CA GLY A 1 30.51 -55.70 10.77
C GLY A 1 31.42 -54.79 11.52
N GLU A 2 31.73 -53.64 10.92
CA GLU A 2 32.38 -52.47 11.52
C GLU A 2 32.15 -51.29 10.53
N PRO A 3 32.23 -50.03 11.01
CA PRO A 3 31.14 -49.08 10.83
C PRO A 3 31.30 -48.09 9.67
N HIS A 4 30.13 -47.70 9.16
CA HIS A 4 29.86 -46.60 8.24
C HIS A 4 30.31 -45.26 8.86
N ARG A 5 31.31 -44.60 8.26
CA ARG A 5 31.62 -43.16 8.45
C ARG A 5 31.43 -42.49 7.09
N GLN A 6 30.29 -41.83 6.88
CA GLN A 6 30.10 -40.38 7.03
C GLN A 6 30.96 -39.58 6.05
N ASP A 7 30.44 -39.52 4.82
CA ASP A 7 30.69 -38.47 3.84
C ASP A 7 30.12 -37.14 4.36
N VAL A 8 31.00 -36.14 4.43
CA VAL A 8 30.74 -34.71 4.65
C VAL A 8 31.11 -34.04 3.31
N ALA A 9 30.38 -33.13 2.69
CA ALA A 9 29.18 -32.35 2.99
C ALA A 9 28.57 -31.92 1.62
N PRO A 10 27.26 -31.60 1.52
CA PRO A 10 26.76 -30.94 0.33
C PRO A 10 26.99 -29.43 0.37
N GLU A 11 27.57 -28.97 -0.73
CA GLU A 11 27.63 -27.63 -1.31
C GLU A 11 26.44 -26.74 -0.92
N ALA A 12 26.71 -25.66 -0.19
CA ALA A 12 25.74 -24.59 0.06
C ALA A 12 25.55 -23.79 -1.23
N ALA A 13 24.60 -24.23 -2.06
CA ALA A 13 24.05 -23.41 -3.13
C ALA A 13 23.32 -22.22 -2.51
N LEU A 14 23.92 -21.04 -2.61
CA LEU A 14 23.22 -19.76 -2.52
C LEU A 14 22.24 -19.73 -3.70
N VAL A 15 20.98 -20.07 -3.43
CA VAL A 15 19.88 -19.74 -4.32
C VAL A 15 19.56 -18.28 -4.06
N GLU A 16 20.05 -17.42 -4.95
CA GLU A 16 19.56 -16.05 -5.07
C GLU A 16 18.09 -16.14 -5.51
N ASP A 17 17.18 -15.93 -4.55
CA ASP A 17 15.75 -15.87 -4.77
C ASP A 17 15.39 -14.53 -5.41
N ASP A 18 15.60 -14.44 -6.72
CA ASP A 18 15.21 -13.30 -7.57
C ASP A 18 13.71 -13.40 -7.97
N GLY A 19 12.88 -13.97 -7.08
CA GLY A 19 11.49 -14.33 -7.35
C GLY A 19 10.43 -13.30 -6.95
N ALA A 20 10.75 -12.39 -6.03
CA ALA A 20 9.75 -11.44 -5.48
C ALA A 20 9.53 -10.20 -6.36
N ALA A 21 10.50 -9.85 -7.23
CA ALA A 21 10.43 -8.63 -8.03
C ALA A 21 9.43 -8.70 -9.22
N THR A 22 9.07 -9.90 -9.67
CA THR A 22 8.30 -10.08 -10.93
C THR A 22 6.78 -10.03 -10.76
N LEU A 23 6.24 -10.14 -9.53
CA LEU A 23 4.79 -10.07 -9.30
C LEU A 23 4.24 -8.64 -9.23
N TYR A 24 5.07 -7.66 -8.86
CA TYR A 24 4.64 -6.26 -8.79
C TYR A 24 4.61 -5.54 -10.16
N GLU A 25 5.42 -5.96 -11.14
CA GLU A 25 5.37 -5.37 -12.49
C GLU A 25 4.07 -5.70 -13.22
N THR A 26 3.43 -6.82 -12.89
CA THR A 26 2.17 -7.23 -13.52
C THR A 26 0.99 -6.33 -13.09
N TYR A 27 1.00 -5.78 -11.87
CA TYR A 27 -0.07 -4.91 -11.37
C TYR A 27 0.13 -3.42 -11.68
N ALA A 28 1.37 -2.94 -11.78
CA ALA A 28 1.66 -1.57 -12.24
C ALA A 28 1.27 -1.34 -13.72
N GLY A 29 1.16 -2.42 -14.51
CA GLY A 29 0.70 -2.36 -15.89
C GLY A 29 -0.80 -2.11 -16.08
N MET A 30 -1.64 -2.32 -15.06
CA MET A 30 -3.10 -2.15 -15.19
C MET A 30 -3.57 -0.69 -14.98
N GLU A 31 -2.85 0.11 -14.19
CA GLU A 31 -3.20 1.54 -13.98
C GLU A 31 -2.90 2.42 -15.21
N ASN A 32 -2.04 1.97 -16.14
CA ASN A 32 -1.71 2.74 -17.36
C ASN A 32 -2.75 2.61 -18.49
N ALA A 33 -3.66 1.63 -18.42
CA ALA A 33 -4.66 1.42 -19.47
C ALA A 33 -5.91 2.31 -19.30
N GLN A 34 -6.19 2.82 -18.09
CA GLN A 34 -7.39 3.62 -17.81
C GLN A 34 -7.20 5.15 -17.91
N MET A 35 -5.98 5.66 -18.09
CA MET A 35 -5.70 7.11 -18.26
C MET A 35 -5.45 7.54 -19.73
N ALA A 36 -5.26 6.61 -20.67
CA ALA A 36 -4.81 6.93 -22.04
C ALA A 36 -5.93 7.27 -23.05
N THR A 37 -7.16 7.59 -22.62
CA THR A 37 -8.27 7.93 -23.54
C THR A 37 -8.74 9.38 -23.48
N ALA A 38 -8.07 10.24 -22.72
CA ALA A 38 -8.41 11.65 -22.63
C ALA A 38 -7.42 12.53 -23.41
N GLN A 39 -7.76 12.75 -24.67
CA GLN A 39 -7.60 14.02 -25.41
C GLN A 39 -6.20 14.38 -25.93
N GLY A 40 -6.16 14.54 -27.26
CA GLY A 40 -4.95 14.73 -28.03
C GLY A 40 -4.35 16.12 -27.91
N TRP A 41 -3.04 16.15 -28.04
CA TRP A 41 -2.27 17.35 -28.27
C TRP A 41 -1.41 17.11 -29.50
N THR A 42 -1.79 17.76 -30.60
CA THR A 42 -1.03 17.76 -31.85
C THR A 42 0.17 18.68 -31.69
N ASP A 43 1.33 18.03 -31.70
CA ASP A 43 2.56 18.43 -32.39
C ASP A 43 2.42 19.70 -33.26
N THR A 44 3.17 20.74 -32.91
CA THR A 44 3.79 21.64 -33.87
C THR A 44 5.04 22.22 -33.22
N GLY A 45 6.19 21.76 -33.70
CA GLY A 45 7.50 22.26 -33.29
C GLY A 45 7.71 23.70 -33.72
N GLU A 46 8.38 24.47 -32.86
CA GLU A 46 9.01 25.72 -33.24
C GLU A 46 10.33 25.88 -32.47
N ALA A 47 11.34 26.32 -33.21
CA ALA A 47 12.74 26.31 -32.84
C ALA A 47 13.17 27.48 -31.92
N ALA A 48 14.28 27.23 -31.22
CA ALA A 48 15.16 28.06 -30.37
C ALA A 48 15.17 29.60 -30.58
N PRO A 49 15.63 30.40 -29.59
CA PRO A 49 17.08 30.56 -29.40
C PRO A 49 17.58 30.66 -27.95
N ALA A 50 18.90 30.43 -27.82
CA ALA A 50 19.71 30.57 -26.63
C ALA A 50 19.72 32.02 -26.09
N HIS A 51 19.65 32.15 -24.76
CA HIS A 51 20.01 33.38 -24.05
C HIS A 51 21.06 33.08 -22.97
N ASP A 52 22.26 33.57 -23.28
CA ASP A 52 23.33 33.97 -22.38
C ASP A 52 22.84 35.09 -21.44
N GLY A 53 23.30 35.07 -20.18
CA GLY A 53 22.88 36.03 -19.18
C GLY A 53 23.33 35.69 -17.77
N SER A 54 24.64 35.83 -17.53
CA SER A 54 25.22 35.95 -16.18
C SER A 54 24.45 37.01 -15.37
N ARG A 55 24.02 36.66 -14.15
CA ARG A 55 23.61 37.64 -13.14
C ARG A 55 23.91 37.11 -11.74
N GLU A 56 24.89 37.76 -11.13
CA GLU A 56 25.18 37.77 -9.71
C GLU A 56 24.04 38.45 -8.94
N THR A 57 23.56 37.77 -7.91
CA THR A 57 22.86 38.30 -6.72
C THR A 57 23.24 37.32 -5.61
N ASP A 58 24.25 37.59 -4.77
CA ASP A 58 24.31 38.57 -3.68
C ASP A 58 23.06 38.63 -2.81
N MET A 59 23.27 38.24 -1.54
CA MET A 59 22.48 38.50 -0.34
C MET A 59 20.99 38.13 -0.37
N THR A 60 20.61 37.15 0.47
CA THR A 60 19.91 37.43 1.74
C THR A 60 20.06 36.21 2.65
N MET A 61 20.76 36.39 3.77
CA MET A 61 20.63 35.51 4.92
C MET A 61 19.29 35.81 5.57
N MET A 62 18.34 34.89 5.47
CA MET A 62 17.13 34.86 6.28
C MET A 62 17.21 33.62 7.16
N ASP A 63 17.36 33.89 8.45
CA ASP A 63 17.11 32.97 9.54
C ASP A 63 15.63 32.55 9.46
N ASP A 64 15.35 31.49 8.71
CA ASP A 64 14.06 30.82 8.75
C ASP A 64 14.14 29.75 9.83
N SER A 65 14.12 30.22 11.08
CA SER A 65 13.66 29.44 12.22
C SER A 65 12.19 29.07 11.97
N GLY A 66 11.98 28.10 11.09
CA GLY A 66 10.66 27.55 10.79
C GLY A 66 10.02 27.04 12.07
N PRO A 67 8.76 27.42 12.38
CA PRO A 67 8.10 26.97 13.58
C PRO A 67 8.02 25.44 13.56
N ALA A 68 8.43 24.82 14.67
CA ALA A 68 8.26 23.41 14.94
C ALA A 68 6.83 22.99 14.57
N GLU A 69 6.69 22.19 13.51
CA GLU A 69 5.40 21.66 13.11
C GLU A 69 4.84 20.81 14.27
N PRO A 70 3.53 20.98 14.55
CA PRO A 70 2.96 20.62 15.83
C PRO A 70 2.96 19.11 16.08
N GLU A 71 3.17 18.78 17.35
CA GLU A 71 2.94 17.49 18.00
C GLU A 71 1.59 16.85 17.57
N GLN A 72 1.59 16.07 16.50
CA GLN A 72 0.44 15.22 16.12
C GLN A 72 0.65 13.75 16.52
N GLU A 73 1.45 13.47 17.55
CA GLU A 73 1.76 12.09 17.98
C GLU A 73 0.63 11.42 18.81
N GLY A 74 -0.41 12.15 19.23
CA GLY A 74 -1.37 11.66 20.24
C GLY A 74 -2.76 11.21 19.77
N ILE A 75 -3.22 11.56 18.55
CA ILE A 75 -4.66 11.51 18.22
C ILE A 75 -5.08 10.26 17.40
N VAL A 76 -4.14 9.55 16.76
CA VAL A 76 -4.54 8.71 15.62
C VAL A 76 -4.99 7.28 15.98
N ARG A 77 -4.56 6.71 17.11
CA ARG A 77 -4.78 5.28 17.41
C ARG A 77 -6.25 4.87 17.67
N LYS A 78 -7.16 5.82 17.93
CA LYS A 78 -8.52 5.48 18.41
C LYS A 78 -9.63 5.65 17.37
N HIS A 79 -9.47 6.48 16.34
CA HIS A 79 -10.62 6.93 15.54
C HIS A 79 -11.06 5.98 14.41
N TRP A 80 -10.21 5.08 13.91
CA TRP A 80 -10.64 4.23 12.79
C TRP A 80 -11.51 3.04 13.21
N ARG A 81 -11.53 2.68 14.49
CA ARG A 81 -12.41 1.58 14.98
C ARG A 81 -13.90 1.92 14.90
N ASP A 82 -14.22 3.21 14.90
CA ASP A 82 -15.57 3.72 14.69
C ASP A 82 -15.85 4.01 13.20
N ALA A 83 -14.81 3.91 12.35
CA ALA A 83 -14.92 4.16 10.93
C ALA A 83 -15.41 2.93 10.17
N GLU A 84 -15.89 3.18 8.96
CA GLU A 84 -16.39 2.14 8.08
C GLU A 84 -15.23 1.30 7.52
N LEU A 85 -15.15 0.03 7.90
CA LEU A 85 -14.07 -0.88 7.48
C LEU A 85 -14.16 -1.26 6.00
N ILE A 86 -15.38 -1.28 5.45
CA ILE A 86 -15.68 -1.55 4.05
C ILE A 86 -16.59 -0.45 3.53
N SER A 87 -16.18 0.27 2.50
CA SER A 87 -16.95 1.39 1.93
C SER A 87 -18.36 0.97 1.52
N ALA A 88 -19.37 1.73 1.96
CA ALA A 88 -20.76 1.60 1.52
C ALA A 88 -20.91 1.65 0.00
N GLU A 89 -20.09 2.45 -0.69
CA GLU A 89 -20.10 2.55 -2.15
C GLU A 89 -19.67 1.22 -2.79
N THR A 90 -18.59 0.62 -2.29
CA THR A 90 -18.13 -0.69 -2.74
C THR A 90 -19.18 -1.76 -2.47
N LEU A 91 -19.82 -1.75 -1.29
CA LEU A 91 -20.88 -2.70 -0.96
C LEU A 91 -22.07 -2.58 -1.92
N ASN A 92 -22.55 -1.37 -2.19
CA ASN A 92 -23.66 -1.12 -3.11
C ASN A 92 -23.32 -1.55 -4.55
N LEU A 93 -22.09 -1.28 -5.00
CA LEU A 93 -21.60 -1.75 -6.29
C LEU A 93 -21.61 -3.28 -6.37
N LEU A 94 -21.07 -3.96 -5.35
CA LEU A 94 -21.04 -5.42 -5.29
C LEU A 94 -22.43 -6.05 -5.24
N GLU A 95 -23.37 -5.43 -4.52
CA GLU A 95 -24.78 -5.83 -4.48
C GLU A 95 -25.43 -5.69 -5.87
N THR A 96 -25.25 -4.55 -6.52
CA THR A 96 -25.75 -4.29 -7.89
C THR A 96 -25.22 -5.32 -8.88
N LEU A 97 -23.92 -5.63 -8.82
CA LEU A 97 -23.30 -6.64 -9.68
C LEU A 97 -23.83 -8.05 -9.38
N SER A 98 -24.12 -8.36 -8.11
CA SER A 98 -24.68 -9.65 -7.70
C SER A 98 -26.12 -9.83 -8.17
N ALA A 99 -26.93 -8.77 -8.12
CA ALA A 99 -28.31 -8.77 -8.60
C ALA A 99 -28.43 -9.04 -10.11
N ASN A 100 -27.40 -8.69 -10.89
CA ASN A 100 -27.33 -8.95 -12.33
C ASN A 100 -26.92 -10.38 -12.71
N GLY A 101 -27.00 -11.33 -11.76
CA GLY A 101 -26.75 -12.76 -11.99
C GLY A 101 -25.32 -13.23 -11.69
N ASN A 102 -24.44 -12.34 -11.22
CA ASN A 102 -23.09 -12.69 -10.77
C ASN A 102 -23.04 -12.92 -9.26
N SER A 103 -23.74 -13.95 -8.78
CA SER A 103 -24.00 -14.23 -7.36
C SER A 103 -22.78 -14.59 -6.49
N ASN A 104 -21.57 -14.20 -6.90
CA ASN A 104 -20.34 -14.47 -6.16
C ASN A 104 -19.22 -13.43 -6.42
N ILE A 105 -19.56 -12.24 -6.92
CA ILE A 105 -18.55 -11.22 -7.27
C ILE A 105 -17.84 -10.67 -6.02
N ALA A 106 -18.60 -10.44 -4.94
CA ALA A 106 -18.05 -9.97 -3.67
C ALA A 106 -17.00 -10.94 -3.12
N ALA A 107 -17.28 -12.26 -3.12
CA ALA A 107 -16.33 -13.23 -2.60
C ALA A 107 -15.07 -13.37 -3.45
N LYS A 108 -15.18 -13.16 -4.77
CA LYS A 108 -14.01 -13.12 -5.65
C LYS A 108 -13.11 -11.91 -5.34
N ILE A 109 -13.69 -10.72 -5.23
CA ILE A 109 -12.94 -9.49 -4.99
C ILE A 109 -12.31 -9.51 -3.59
N PHE A 110 -13.11 -9.81 -2.56
CA PHE A 110 -12.62 -9.87 -1.19
C PHE A 110 -11.62 -11.02 -0.99
N GLY A 111 -11.87 -12.20 -1.56
CA GLY A 111 -10.94 -13.32 -1.50
C GLY A 111 -9.59 -12.99 -2.13
N MET A 112 -9.59 -12.35 -3.30
CA MET A 112 -8.38 -11.90 -3.98
C MET A 112 -7.61 -10.86 -3.15
N PHE A 113 -8.31 -9.85 -2.62
CA PHE A 113 -7.69 -8.85 -1.75
C PHE A 113 -7.04 -9.50 -0.52
N ILE A 114 -7.75 -10.36 0.22
CA ILE A 114 -7.22 -11.00 1.42
C ILE A 114 -5.99 -11.86 1.09
N GLN A 115 -6.05 -12.62 0.00
CA GLN A 115 -4.95 -13.49 -0.43
C GLN A 115 -3.67 -12.71 -0.75
N HIS A 116 -3.79 -11.50 -1.30
CA HIS A 116 -2.63 -10.68 -1.67
C HIS A 116 -2.18 -9.75 -0.53
N ALA A 117 -3.09 -9.27 0.31
CA ALA A 117 -2.78 -8.33 1.37
C ALA A 117 -1.97 -8.96 2.51
N GLU A 118 -2.28 -10.20 2.91
CA GLU A 118 -1.53 -10.90 3.98
C GLU A 118 -0.01 -10.96 3.72
N PRO A 119 0.46 -11.52 2.59
CA PRO A 119 1.90 -11.56 2.31
C PRO A 119 2.49 -10.16 2.10
N ALA A 120 1.76 -9.22 1.51
CA ALA A 120 2.25 -7.86 1.28
C ALA A 120 2.45 -7.07 2.59
N ILE A 121 1.58 -7.26 3.58
CA ILE A 121 1.75 -6.66 4.93
C ILE A 121 2.95 -7.28 5.64
N ALA A 122 3.16 -8.59 5.53
CA ALA A 122 4.31 -9.27 6.10
C ALA A 122 5.64 -8.77 5.48
N GLU A 123 5.69 -8.63 4.15
CA GLU A 123 6.83 -8.05 3.43
C GLU A 123 7.09 -6.60 3.87
N LEU A 124 6.04 -5.77 3.95
CA LEU A 124 6.14 -4.39 4.39
C LEU A 124 6.71 -4.28 5.83
N ARG A 125 6.28 -5.17 6.73
CA ARG A 125 6.84 -5.28 8.09
C ARG A 125 8.33 -5.61 8.06
N GLU A 126 8.75 -6.56 7.23
CA GLU A 126 10.17 -6.91 7.11
C GLU A 126 11.01 -5.73 6.62
N LEU A 127 10.56 -5.05 5.55
CA LEU A 127 11.27 -3.90 4.97
C LEU A 127 11.43 -2.75 5.98
N LEU A 128 10.38 -2.47 6.75
CA LEU A 128 10.39 -1.43 7.78
C LEU A 128 11.22 -1.81 9.00
N THR A 129 11.25 -3.10 9.37
CA THR A 129 12.11 -3.61 10.46
C THR A 129 13.59 -3.47 10.09
N ARG A 130 13.94 -3.63 8.82
CA ARG A 130 15.28 -3.41 8.28
C ARG A 130 15.62 -1.93 8.04
N GLN A 131 14.72 -1.01 8.39
CA GLN A 131 14.83 0.44 8.18
C GLN A 131 15.08 0.85 6.71
N SER A 132 14.63 0.03 5.75
CA SER A 132 14.79 0.32 4.32
C SER A 132 13.61 1.15 3.80
N SER A 133 13.65 2.47 4.05
CA SER A 133 12.58 3.41 3.66
C SER A 133 12.31 3.41 2.14
N ALA A 134 13.36 3.45 1.33
CA ALA A 134 13.25 3.46 -0.13
C ALA A 134 12.59 2.18 -0.68
N SER A 135 12.84 1.03 -0.04
CA SER A 135 12.25 -0.23 -0.45
C SER A 135 10.79 -0.38 0.00
N ALA A 136 10.39 0.22 1.12
CA ALA A 136 9.06 0.08 1.71
C ALA A 136 7.98 0.98 1.08
N ALA A 137 8.35 2.11 0.47
CA ALA A 137 7.39 3.04 -0.12
C ALA A 137 6.56 2.42 -1.26
N LYS A 138 7.21 1.66 -2.16
CA LYS A 138 6.55 1.06 -3.34
C LYS A 138 5.56 -0.06 -2.96
N PRO A 139 5.90 -1.03 -2.09
CA PRO A 139 4.94 -2.00 -1.58
C PRO A 139 3.76 -1.37 -0.85
N ALA A 140 4.01 -0.34 -0.02
CA ALA A 140 2.93 0.39 0.66
C ALA A 140 1.97 1.07 -0.34
N HIS A 141 2.50 1.71 -1.37
CA HIS A 141 1.71 2.34 -2.43
C HIS A 141 0.82 1.34 -3.18
N ALA A 142 1.40 0.21 -3.61
CA ALA A 142 0.66 -0.79 -4.36
C ALA A 142 -0.43 -1.47 -3.52
N LEU A 143 -0.14 -1.78 -2.25
CA LEU A 143 -1.12 -2.35 -1.34
C LEU A 143 -2.24 -1.33 -1.02
N LYS A 144 -1.94 -0.03 -0.99
CA LYS A 144 -2.94 1.04 -0.83
C LYS A 144 -3.93 1.04 -1.99
N SER A 145 -3.45 1.02 -3.24
CA SER A 145 -4.33 0.98 -4.42
C SER A 145 -5.22 -0.26 -4.44
N MET A 146 -4.66 -1.41 -4.05
CA MET A 146 -5.42 -2.65 -3.90
C MET A 146 -6.49 -2.54 -2.81
N SER A 147 -6.16 -1.93 -1.66
CA SER A 147 -7.08 -1.71 -0.55
C SER A 147 -8.25 -0.79 -0.97
N LEU A 148 -7.98 0.29 -1.70
CA LEU A 148 -9.03 1.17 -2.24
C LEU A 148 -9.94 0.43 -3.21
N SER A 149 -9.36 -0.37 -4.11
CA SER A 149 -10.11 -1.15 -5.10
C SER A 149 -11.02 -2.21 -4.44
N ALA A 150 -10.58 -2.77 -3.31
CA ALA A 150 -11.36 -3.71 -2.51
C ALA A 150 -12.37 -3.02 -1.56
N GLY A 151 -12.37 -1.69 -1.51
CA GLY A 151 -13.25 -0.92 -0.63
C GLY A 151 -12.81 -0.91 0.84
N ALA A 152 -11.52 -1.02 1.14
CA ALA A 152 -10.94 -1.02 2.49
C ALA A 152 -10.29 0.34 2.82
N PRO A 153 -11.07 1.41 3.07
CA PRO A 153 -10.54 2.78 3.19
C PRO A 153 -9.64 2.96 4.41
N VAL A 154 -9.91 2.27 5.52
CA VAL A 154 -9.08 2.35 6.73
C VAL A 154 -7.68 1.81 6.47
N VAL A 155 -7.58 0.62 5.87
CA VAL A 155 -6.30 -0.01 5.51
C VAL A 155 -5.53 0.89 4.54
N ALA A 156 -6.22 1.42 3.52
CA ALA A 156 -5.63 2.37 2.57
C ALA A 156 -5.10 3.65 3.26
N GLY A 157 -5.84 4.21 4.22
CA GLY A 157 -5.43 5.41 4.96
C GLY A 157 -4.18 5.20 5.80
N ILE A 158 -4.04 4.03 6.44
CA ILE A 158 -2.82 3.69 7.19
C ILE A 158 -1.64 3.48 6.25
N LEU A 159 -1.85 2.80 5.11
CA LEU A 159 -0.81 2.59 4.09
C LEU A 159 -0.35 3.89 3.45
N GLN A 160 -1.25 4.85 3.24
CA GLN A 160 -0.89 6.20 2.78
C GLN A 160 0.09 6.86 3.77
N ARG A 161 -0.20 6.82 5.07
CA ARG A 161 0.70 7.39 6.10
C ARG A 161 2.04 6.68 6.13
N ILE A 162 2.06 5.35 5.99
CA ILE A 162 3.30 4.57 5.88
C ILE A 162 4.11 4.99 4.64
N GLU A 163 3.46 5.08 3.48
CA GLU A 163 4.09 5.52 2.22
C GLU A 163 4.70 6.93 2.38
N ASP A 164 3.98 7.86 3.01
CA ASP A 164 4.44 9.23 3.21
C ASP A 164 5.66 9.29 4.14
N TYR A 165 5.66 8.55 5.26
CA TYR A 165 6.83 8.46 6.13
C TYR A 165 8.03 7.79 5.44
N CYS A 166 7.81 6.77 4.61
CA CYS A 166 8.88 6.16 3.83
C CYS A 166 9.48 7.14 2.82
N LYS A 167 8.64 7.92 2.11
CA LYS A 167 9.08 8.96 1.17
C LYS A 167 9.82 10.11 1.86
N ALA A 168 9.42 10.45 3.08
CA ALA A 168 10.11 11.44 3.91
C ALA A 168 11.43 10.95 4.51
N GLY A 169 11.81 9.69 4.29
CA GLY A 169 13.03 9.10 4.87
C GLY A 169 12.89 8.79 6.36
N GLU A 170 11.66 8.60 6.87
CA GLU A 170 11.34 8.35 8.27
C GLU A 170 10.77 6.92 8.50
N PRO A 171 11.51 5.84 8.15
CA PRO A 171 11.00 4.47 8.23
C PRO A 171 10.67 4.06 9.66
N SER A 172 11.30 4.67 10.67
CA SER A 172 11.00 4.45 12.08
C SER A 172 9.59 4.91 12.45
N LYS A 173 9.10 6.03 11.88
CA LYS A 173 7.72 6.48 12.10
C LYS A 173 6.71 5.60 11.36
N ALA A 174 7.05 5.16 10.15
CA ALA A 174 6.27 4.18 9.41
C ALA A 174 6.13 2.85 10.19
N ALA A 175 7.21 2.36 10.80
CA ALA A 175 7.21 1.13 11.59
C ALA A 175 6.24 1.20 12.79
N LEU A 176 6.03 2.37 13.39
CA LEU A 176 5.06 2.56 14.48
C LEU A 176 3.60 2.34 14.06
N LEU A 177 3.32 2.36 12.75
CA LEU A 177 1.98 2.14 12.20
C LEU A 177 1.70 0.67 11.84
N LEU A 178 2.69 -0.22 11.92
CA LEU A 178 2.53 -1.62 11.51
C LEU A 178 1.49 -2.37 12.34
N ASP A 179 1.51 -2.19 13.67
CA ASP A 179 0.53 -2.84 14.55
C ASP A 179 -0.89 -2.31 14.30
N GLU A 180 -1.01 -1.02 13.95
CA GLU A 180 -2.28 -0.40 13.57
C GLU A 180 -2.79 -0.96 12.23
N LEU A 181 -1.90 -1.09 11.25
CA LEU A 181 -2.19 -1.67 9.93
C LEU A 181 -2.67 -3.11 10.04
N GLU A 182 -1.96 -3.95 10.80
CA GLU A 182 -2.31 -5.36 10.96
C GLU A 182 -3.65 -5.55 11.64
N LEU A 183 -3.92 -4.74 12.66
CA LEU A 183 -5.20 -4.78 13.35
C LEU A 183 -6.34 -4.31 12.44
N ALA A 184 -6.15 -3.22 11.70
CA ALA A 184 -7.13 -2.75 10.72
C ALA A 184 -7.40 -3.79 9.65
N PHE A 185 -6.35 -4.40 9.11
CA PHE A 185 -6.49 -5.46 8.13
C PHE A 185 -7.21 -6.68 8.70
N ALA A 186 -6.91 -7.10 9.94
CA ALA A 186 -7.59 -8.23 10.57
C ALA A 186 -9.10 -7.99 10.74
N GLU A 187 -9.50 -6.79 11.19
CA GLU A 187 -10.92 -6.42 11.32
C GLU A 187 -11.61 -6.30 9.96
N THR A 188 -10.98 -5.65 8.98
CA THR A 188 -11.50 -5.56 7.60
C THR A 188 -11.67 -6.95 6.97
N ARG A 189 -10.66 -7.82 7.12
CA ARG A 189 -10.72 -9.21 6.64
C ARG A 189 -11.89 -9.95 7.26
N LYS A 190 -12.07 -9.83 8.59
CA LYS A 190 -13.19 -10.47 9.29
C LYS A 190 -14.53 -9.98 8.73
N ALA A 191 -14.72 -8.68 8.59
CA ALA A 191 -15.94 -8.10 8.02
C ALA A 191 -16.19 -8.60 6.59
N MET A 192 -15.16 -8.66 5.74
CA MET A 192 -15.26 -9.22 4.39
C MET A 192 -15.64 -10.71 4.41
N GLN A 193 -15.07 -11.51 5.32
CA GLN A 193 -15.38 -12.93 5.47
C GLN A 193 -16.81 -13.17 5.93
N GLU A 194 -17.34 -12.36 6.85
CA GLU A 194 -18.74 -12.42 7.28
C GLU A 194 -19.69 -12.12 6.12
N MET A 195 -19.40 -11.10 5.32
CA MET A 195 -20.16 -10.77 4.11
C MET A 195 -20.15 -11.90 3.08
N MET A 196 -18.99 -12.53 2.86
CA MET A 196 -18.86 -13.69 1.96
C MET A 196 -19.66 -14.91 2.43
N ALA A 197 -19.78 -15.11 3.75
CA ALA A 197 -20.54 -16.19 4.35
C ALA A 197 -22.07 -15.95 4.33
N GLY A 198 -22.54 -14.83 3.77
CA GLY A 198 -23.95 -14.43 3.79
C GLY A 198 -24.41 -13.85 5.12
N GLY A 199 -23.47 -13.49 6.00
CA GLY A 199 -23.75 -12.74 7.23
C GLY A 199 -24.03 -11.28 6.93
N VAL A 200 -25.09 -10.74 7.52
CA VAL A 200 -25.34 -9.29 7.55
C VAL A 200 -24.14 -8.61 8.22
N ALA A 201 -23.62 -7.56 7.58
CA ALA A 201 -22.40 -6.86 8.02
C ALA A 201 -22.40 -6.56 9.53
N PRO A 202 -21.24 -6.69 10.21
CA PRO A 202 -21.08 -6.16 11.55
C PRO A 202 -21.13 -4.63 11.44
N VAL A 203 -22.27 -4.04 11.76
CA VAL A 203 -22.34 -2.61 12.10
C VAL A 203 -21.37 -2.37 13.24
N ALA A 204 -20.41 -1.46 13.02
CA ALA A 204 -19.38 -1.10 14.00
C ALA A 204 -20.01 -0.97 15.38
N ALA A 205 -19.45 -1.69 16.36
CA ALA A 205 -19.95 -1.73 17.72
C ALA A 205 -19.93 -0.34 18.35
N SER A 206 -21.06 0.37 18.26
CA SER A 206 -21.30 1.59 19.03
C SER A 206 -21.49 1.21 20.49
N ALA A 207 -20.52 1.55 21.35
CA ALA A 207 -20.63 1.50 22.80
C ALA A 207 -20.00 2.77 23.42
#